data_AF-A0A3B9ZKG4-F1
#
_entry.id   AF-A0A3B9ZKG4-F1
#
_cell.length_a   1.000
_cell.length_b   1.000
_cell.length_c   1.000
_cell.angle_alpha   90.00
_cell.angle_beta   90.00
_cell.angle_gamma   90.00
#
_symmetry.space_group_name_H-M   'P 1'
#
loop_
_entity.id
_entity.type
_entity.pdbx_description
1 polymer ?
#
loop_
_entity_poly.entity_id
_entity_poly.type
_entity_poly.pdbx_seq_one_letter_code
_entity_poly.pdbx_strand_id
1 'polypeptide(L)'
;MNSFLLFLFKSTLSLSLLYLAFSVLMRKDTFFRLSRLVLLLMVISSVLIPFIPAPQLSQPFVQVKLEPIFQNTTIIEEPIQTNAAPTSIQLSAPASNTNRAISISPKTILLFVYFCGLFISILILLYSITTILLLFQKARKMDQNGLHLRIVSEDTPAFSFGRYILISQFDYDIHSEAIITHEQSHIRLGHFYDLMLMELTKIIFWFNPLVYRMVSDLKEIHEFQADNYTLNQGIDATQYQLLIIQKCVGHQKFALANSFNHC
;
A
#
# COMPACT_ATOMS: atom_id res chain seq x y z
N MET A 1 17.85 0.69 -13.98
CA MET A 1 17.57 1.64 -12.88
C MET A 1 16.56 2.72 -13.26
N ASN A 2 16.75 3.47 -14.36
CA ASN A 2 15.76 4.49 -14.78
C ASN A 2 14.35 3.92 -15.03
N SER A 3 14.24 2.76 -15.67
CA SER A 3 12.93 2.14 -15.97
C SER A 3 12.17 1.74 -14.71
N PHE A 4 12.86 1.29 -13.66
CA PHE A 4 12.23 0.91 -12.39
C PHE A 4 11.68 2.13 -11.63
N LEU A 5 12.47 3.19 -11.49
CA LEU A 5 12.01 4.42 -10.83
C LEU A 5 10.86 5.07 -11.59
N LEU A 6 10.91 5.06 -12.93
CA LEU A 6 9.84 5.57 -13.78
C LEU A 6 8.58 4.71 -13.68
N PHE A 7 8.72 3.39 -13.61
CA PHE A 7 7.61 2.47 -13.32
C PHE A 7 6.97 2.81 -11.96
N LEU A 8 7.76 2.87 -10.89
CA LEU A 8 7.28 3.17 -9.54
C LEU A 8 6.55 4.52 -9.48
N PHE A 9 7.10 5.55 -10.14
CA PHE A 9 6.47 6.86 -10.23
C PHE A 9 5.13 6.80 -10.96
N LYS A 10 5.08 6.15 -12.14
CA LYS A 10 3.83 5.99 -12.90
C LYS A 10 2.78 5.22 -12.11
N SER A 11 3.16 4.11 -11.45
CA SER A 11 2.23 3.35 -10.62
C SER A 11 1.71 4.17 -9.44
N THR A 12 2.59 4.89 -8.75
CA THR A 12 2.20 5.73 -7.60
C THR A 12 1.24 6.83 -8.03
N LEU A 13 1.53 7.50 -9.15
CA LEU A 13 0.68 8.54 -9.70
C LEU A 13 -0.69 7.97 -10.11
N SER A 14 -0.69 6.81 -10.79
CA SER A 14 -1.90 6.12 -11.20
C SER A 14 -2.76 5.71 -10.00
N LEU A 15 -2.15 5.07 -8.98
CA LEU A 15 -2.87 4.62 -7.79
C LEU A 15 -3.47 5.82 -7.04
N SER A 16 -2.68 6.88 -6.87
CA SER A 16 -3.10 8.11 -6.21
C SER A 16 -4.28 8.76 -6.94
N LEU A 17 -4.20 8.88 -8.27
CA LEU A 17 -5.26 9.51 -9.06
C LEU A 17 -6.55 8.70 -9.04
N LEU A 18 -6.45 7.38 -9.22
CA LEU A 18 -7.59 6.47 -9.14
C LEU A 18 -8.26 6.52 -7.76
N TYR A 19 -7.46 6.46 -6.70
CA TYR A 19 -7.98 6.54 -5.33
C TYR A 19 -8.62 7.90 -5.02
N LEU A 20 -8.04 9.01 -5.50
CA LEU A 20 -8.66 10.33 -5.36
C LEU A 20 -10.00 10.42 -6.08
N ALA A 21 -10.10 9.86 -7.29
CA ALA A 21 -11.37 9.77 -8.01
C ALA A 21 -12.40 8.94 -7.23
N PHE A 22 -12.00 7.78 -6.70
CA PHE A 22 -12.84 6.97 -5.81
C PHE A 22 -13.29 7.76 -4.58
N SER A 23 -12.38 8.49 -3.93
CA SER A 23 -12.65 9.26 -2.71
C SER A 23 -13.71 10.34 -2.92
N VAL A 24 -13.71 10.98 -4.09
CA VAL A 24 -14.69 12.02 -4.45
C VAL A 24 -16.02 11.41 -4.89
N LEU A 25 -15.99 10.34 -5.67
CA LEU A 25 -17.18 9.78 -6.34
C LEU A 25 -17.94 8.78 -5.47
N MET A 26 -17.25 7.83 -4.84
CA MET A 26 -17.87 6.62 -4.29
C MET A 26 -17.76 6.49 -2.77
N ARG A 27 -16.95 7.33 -2.11
CA ARG A 27 -16.71 7.22 -0.66
C ARG A 27 -17.99 7.36 0.18
N LYS A 28 -19.00 8.06 -0.32
CA LYS A 28 -20.28 8.29 0.38
C LYS A 28 -21.40 7.34 -0.08
N ASP A 29 -21.12 6.44 -1.01
CA ASP A 29 -22.14 5.53 -1.54
C ASP A 29 -22.39 4.36 -0.59
N THR A 30 -23.64 3.91 -0.53
CA THR A 30 -24.06 2.76 0.29
C THR A 30 -23.80 1.41 -0.38
N PHE A 31 -23.27 1.40 -1.61
CA PHE A 31 -23.00 0.20 -2.39
C PHE A 31 -21.65 -0.44 -2.02
N PHE A 32 -21.54 -0.95 -0.80
CA PHE A 32 -20.30 -1.51 -0.24
C PHE A 32 -19.63 -2.59 -1.09
N ARG A 33 -20.41 -3.42 -1.79
CA ARG A 33 -19.86 -4.47 -2.69
C ARG A 33 -19.13 -3.86 -3.88
N LEU A 34 -19.71 -2.82 -4.48
CA LEU A 34 -19.09 -2.12 -5.60
C LEU A 34 -17.86 -1.34 -5.14
N SER A 35 -17.95 -0.62 -4.01
CA SER A 35 -16.83 0.12 -3.44
C SER A 35 -15.65 -0.80 -3.14
N ARG A 36 -15.90 -1.98 -2.56
CA ARG A 36 -14.89 -3.03 -2.35
C ARG A 36 -14.23 -3.47 -3.66
N LEU A 37 -15.04 -3.82 -4.67
CA LEU A 37 -14.53 -4.26 -5.96
C LEU A 37 -13.66 -3.18 -6.63
N VAL A 38 -14.12 -1.93 -6.63
CA VAL A 38 -13.39 -0.80 -7.19
C VAL A 38 -12.05 -0.61 -6.49
N LEU A 39 -12.00 -0.64 -5.14
CA LEU A 39 -10.75 -0.55 -4.38
C LEU A 39 -9.73 -1.64 -4.78
N LEU A 40 -10.16 -2.89 -4.89
CA LEU A 40 -9.28 -3.99 -5.28
C LEU A 40 -8.81 -3.85 -6.74
N LEU A 41 -9.69 -3.47 -7.67
CA LEU A 41 -9.36 -3.27 -9.07
C LEU A 41 -8.40 -2.09 -9.28
N MET A 42 -8.49 -1.03 -8.49
CA MET A 42 -7.58 0.11 -8.56
C MET A 42 -6.14 -0.29 -8.24
N VAL A 43 -5.93 -1.16 -7.23
CA VAL A 43 -4.60 -1.67 -6.89
C VAL A 43 -4.01 -2.41 -8.08
N ILE A 44 -4.76 -3.38 -8.64
CA ILE A 44 -4.31 -4.17 -9.79
C ILE A 44 -4.03 -3.26 -11.00
N SER A 45 -4.95 -2.34 -11.29
CA SER A 45 -4.82 -1.40 -12.41
C SER A 45 -3.60 -0.50 -12.28
N SER A 46 -3.28 -0.02 -11.06
CA SER A 46 -2.13 0.85 -10.84
C SER A 46 -0.78 0.19 -11.16
N VAL A 47 -0.71 -1.13 -11.02
CA VAL A 47 0.46 -1.94 -11.37
C VAL A 47 0.47 -2.24 -12.87
N LEU A 48 -0.69 -2.47 -13.49
CA LEU A 48 -0.81 -2.80 -14.91
C LEU A 48 -0.65 -1.61 -15.86
N ILE A 49 -1.17 -0.42 -15.51
CA ILE A 49 -1.17 0.78 -16.34
C ILE A 49 0.24 1.17 -16.86
N PRO A 50 1.31 1.16 -16.04
CA PRO A 50 2.66 1.48 -16.52
C PRO A 50 3.22 0.53 -17.59
N PHE A 51 2.69 -0.70 -17.71
CA PHE A 51 3.11 -1.65 -18.74
C PHE A 51 2.45 -1.37 -20.10
N ILE A 52 1.36 -0.60 -20.13
CA ILE A 52 0.74 -0.17 -21.37
C ILE A 52 1.67 0.86 -22.02
N PRO A 53 2.23 0.60 -23.21
CA PRO A 53 3.06 1.58 -23.90
C PRO A 53 2.21 2.83 -24.11
N ALA A 54 2.73 3.98 -23.66
CA ALA A 54 2.05 5.24 -23.92
C ALA A 54 1.83 5.36 -25.42
N PRO A 55 0.60 5.66 -25.89
CA PRO A 55 0.41 5.98 -27.29
C PRO A 55 1.37 7.12 -27.60
N GLN A 56 2.24 6.93 -28.60
CA GLN A 56 3.20 7.93 -29.04
C GLN A 56 2.41 9.11 -29.62
N LEU A 57 1.92 9.99 -28.74
CA LEU A 57 1.22 11.23 -29.11
C LEU A 57 2.21 12.31 -29.61
N SER A 58 3.48 11.96 -29.74
CA SER A 58 4.54 12.79 -30.30
C SER A 58 5.02 12.16 -31.59
N GLN A 59 4.24 12.35 -32.67
CA GLN A 59 4.88 12.68 -33.94
C GLN A 59 5.75 13.91 -33.64
N PRO A 60 7.07 13.89 -33.87
CA PRO A 60 7.89 15.05 -33.62
C PRO A 60 7.35 16.18 -34.50
N PHE A 61 7.05 17.33 -33.90
CA PHE A 61 6.92 18.57 -34.64
C PHE A 61 8.11 18.66 -35.59
N VAL A 62 7.84 18.76 -36.89
CA VAL A 62 8.83 18.88 -37.95
C VAL A 62 9.96 19.79 -37.47
N GLN A 63 11.15 19.24 -37.25
CA GLN A 63 12.33 20.05 -36.99
C GLN A 63 12.66 20.76 -38.31
N VAL A 64 12.11 21.95 -38.50
CA VAL A 64 12.55 22.84 -39.57
C VAL A 64 13.97 23.27 -39.19
N LYS A 65 14.95 22.58 -39.78
CA LYS A 65 16.35 22.98 -39.76
C LYS A 65 16.46 24.26 -40.58
N LEU A 66 16.43 25.42 -39.92
CA LEU A 66 16.83 26.69 -40.52
C LEU A 66 18.34 26.63 -40.74
N GLU A 67 18.77 26.31 -41.96
CA GLU A 67 20.17 26.52 -42.34
C GLU A 67 20.39 28.03 -42.55
N PRO A 68 21.37 28.65 -41.87
CA PRO A 68 21.70 30.04 -42.11
C PRO A 68 22.34 30.18 -43.50
N ILE A 69 21.63 30.88 -44.39
CA ILE A 69 22.13 31.33 -45.69
C ILE A 69 23.06 32.53 -45.43
N PHE A 70 24.27 32.28 -44.95
CA PHE A 70 25.35 33.25 -45.05
C PHE A 70 26.56 32.54 -45.64
N GLN A 71 26.64 32.62 -46.97
CA GLN A 71 27.84 32.35 -47.74
C GLN A 71 28.90 33.38 -47.33
N ASN A 72 29.85 32.98 -46.49
CA ASN A 72 31.07 33.73 -46.34
C ASN A 72 31.92 33.47 -47.59
N THR A 73 31.95 34.51 -48.41
CA THR A 73 32.78 34.73 -49.58
C THR A 73 34.21 34.21 -49.39
N THR A 74 34.64 33.43 -50.37
CA THR A 74 36.01 33.09 -50.75
C THR A 74 37.08 34.11 -50.31
N ILE A 75 38.09 33.62 -49.59
CA ILE A 75 39.48 34.04 -49.81
C ILE A 75 40.29 32.75 -49.97
N ILE A 76 40.81 32.58 -51.18
CA ILE A 76 41.74 31.52 -51.56
C ILE A 76 43.12 31.98 -51.10
N GLU A 77 43.71 31.27 -50.14
CA GLU A 77 45.15 31.31 -49.88
C GLU A 77 45.66 29.88 -49.68
N GLU A 78 46.12 29.27 -50.77
CA GLU A 78 47.24 28.32 -50.76
C GLU A 78 48.53 29.18 -50.84
N PRO A 79 49.69 28.78 -50.27
CA PRO A 79 50.24 27.46 -50.59
C PRO A 79 51.22 26.81 -49.56
N ILE A 80 51.64 25.60 -49.91
CA ILE A 80 52.86 24.85 -49.53
C ILE A 80 52.82 23.98 -48.27
N GLN A 81 52.75 22.68 -48.54
CA GLN A 81 53.17 21.58 -47.67
C GLN A 81 54.69 21.63 -47.42
N THR A 82 55.10 21.70 -46.16
CA THR A 82 56.46 21.35 -45.73
C THR A 82 56.39 20.27 -44.66
N ASN A 83 56.90 19.10 -45.00
CA ASN A 83 57.17 17.99 -44.09
C ASN A 83 58.21 18.41 -43.05
N ALA A 84 57.83 18.40 -41.78
CA ALA A 84 58.77 18.33 -40.67
C ALA A 84 58.07 17.73 -39.44
N ALA A 85 58.32 16.44 -39.19
CA ALA A 85 58.17 15.90 -37.86
C ALA A 85 59.29 16.45 -36.97
N PRO A 86 58.97 16.82 -35.72
CA PRO A 86 59.79 16.35 -34.62
C PRO A 86 58.92 15.73 -33.53
N THR A 87 59.22 14.46 -33.28
CA THR A 87 59.04 13.70 -32.05
C THR A 87 58.88 14.58 -30.81
N SER A 88 57.66 14.70 -30.30
CA SER A 88 57.43 15.11 -28.90
C SER A 88 57.44 13.85 -28.03
N ILE A 89 58.46 13.77 -27.19
CA ILE A 89 58.71 12.74 -26.19
C ILE A 89 57.46 12.55 -25.33
N GLN A 90 56.90 11.34 -25.37
CA GLN A 90 55.83 10.91 -24.47
C GLN A 90 56.47 10.63 -23.10
N LEU A 91 56.57 11.66 -22.25
CA LEU A 91 56.89 11.47 -20.85
C LEU A 91 55.69 10.84 -20.15
N SER A 92 55.79 9.52 -19.94
CA SER A 92 54.97 8.77 -19.00
C SER A 92 55.21 9.30 -17.59
N ALA A 93 54.42 10.29 -17.17
CA ALA A 93 54.29 10.61 -15.76
C ALA A 93 53.60 9.42 -15.05
N PRO A 94 54.05 8.99 -13.86
CA PRO A 94 53.34 7.98 -13.11
C PRO A 94 51.98 8.58 -12.74
N ALA A 95 50.91 7.96 -13.23
CA ALA A 95 49.55 8.30 -12.83
C ALA A 95 49.49 8.15 -11.30
N SER A 96 49.51 9.29 -10.62
CA SER A 96 49.17 9.38 -9.22
C SER A 96 47.81 8.72 -9.04
N ASN A 97 47.73 7.75 -8.13
CA ASN A 97 46.49 7.15 -7.67
C ASN A 97 45.66 8.26 -7.03
N THR A 98 44.96 9.03 -7.85
CA THR A 98 43.97 10.00 -7.41
C THR A 98 42.87 9.20 -6.75
N ASN A 99 42.71 9.42 -5.45
CA ASN A 99 41.51 9.07 -4.67
C ASN A 99 40.29 9.17 -5.58
N ARG A 100 39.74 8.01 -5.99
CA ARG A 100 38.44 7.96 -6.67
C ARG A 100 37.44 8.50 -5.67
N ALA A 101 37.15 9.80 -5.74
CA ALA A 101 36.00 10.36 -5.08
C ALA A 101 34.81 9.52 -5.54
N ILE A 102 34.19 8.79 -4.62
CA ILE A 102 33.02 7.98 -4.90
C ILE A 102 31.93 8.98 -5.27
N SER A 103 31.71 9.18 -6.57
CA SER A 103 30.63 10.02 -7.08
C SER A 103 29.32 9.24 -6.90
N ILE A 104 28.74 9.34 -5.71
CA ILE A 104 27.44 8.71 -5.43
C ILE A 104 26.38 9.46 -6.23
N SER A 105 25.81 8.80 -7.25
CA SER A 105 24.70 9.35 -8.01
C SER A 105 23.47 9.51 -7.10
N PRO A 106 22.72 10.64 -7.16
CA PRO A 106 21.48 10.82 -6.39
C PRO A 106 20.46 9.69 -6.61
N LYS A 107 20.46 9.06 -7.79
CA LYS A 107 19.60 7.92 -8.12
C LYS A 107 19.91 6.69 -7.27
N THR A 108 21.20 6.45 -6.97
CA THR A 108 21.64 5.35 -6.12
C THR A 108 21.15 5.55 -4.69
N ILE A 109 21.23 6.79 -4.19
CA ILE A 109 20.71 7.15 -2.86
C ILE A 109 19.20 6.92 -2.80
N LEU A 110 18.45 7.41 -3.79
CA LEU A 110 17.00 7.25 -3.85
C LEU A 110 16.57 5.78 -3.85
N LEU A 111 17.26 4.95 -4.65
CA LEU A 111 16.99 3.52 -4.71
C LEU A 111 17.32 2.82 -3.39
N PHE A 112 18.43 3.18 -2.74
CA PHE A 112 18.79 2.67 -1.43
C PHE A 112 17.73 3.02 -0.37
N VAL A 113 17.27 4.27 -0.33
CA VAL A 113 16.20 4.71 0.59
C VAL A 113 14.91 3.92 0.33
N TYR A 114 14.54 3.74 -0.93
CA TYR A 114 13.35 2.96 -1.29
C TYR A 114 13.43 1.52 -0.78
N PHE A 115 14.54 0.81 -1.01
CA PHE A 115 14.70 -0.57 -0.56
C PHE A 115 14.83 -0.70 0.96
N CYS A 116 15.41 0.29 1.64
CA CYS A 116 15.44 0.35 3.09
C CYS A 116 14.02 0.44 3.66
N GLY A 117 13.19 1.36 3.14
CA GLY A 117 11.79 1.47 3.58
C GLY A 117 10.95 0.25 3.23
N LEU A 118 11.20 -0.39 2.08
CA LEU A 118 10.58 -1.66 1.70
C LEU A 118 10.91 -2.76 2.71
N PHE A 119 12.19 -2.88 3.09
CA PHE A 119 12.65 -3.87 4.06
C PHE A 119 12.02 -3.64 5.45
N ILE A 120 12.00 -2.40 5.92
CA ILE A 120 11.35 -2.04 7.20
C ILE A 120 9.86 -2.41 7.17
N SER A 121 9.17 -2.10 6.07
CA SER A 121 7.74 -2.41 5.92
C SER A 121 7.47 -3.92 5.95
N ILE A 122 8.34 -4.73 5.35
CA ILE A 122 8.27 -6.20 5.42
C ILE A 122 8.48 -6.69 6.86
N LEU A 123 9.45 -6.14 7.59
CA LEU A 123 9.68 -6.52 8.99
C LEU A 123 8.46 -6.19 9.88
N ILE A 124 7.82 -5.04 9.67
CA ILE A 124 6.59 -4.67 10.39
C ILE A 124 5.46 -5.66 10.11
N LEU A 125 5.28 -6.08 8.85
CA LEU A 125 4.28 -7.09 8.50
C LEU A 125 4.58 -8.44 9.14
N LEU A 126 5.84 -8.90 9.09
CA LEU A 126 6.25 -10.15 9.72
C LEU A 126 6.05 -10.12 11.24
N TYR A 127 6.41 -9.01 11.89
CA TYR A 127 6.15 -8.81 13.30
C TYR A 127 4.65 -8.92 13.60
N SER A 128 3.79 -8.23 12.85
CA SER A 128 2.33 -8.30 13.04
C SER A 128 1.78 -9.73 12.89
N ILE A 129 2.19 -10.46 11.85
CA ILE A 129 1.76 -11.85 11.62
C ILE A 129 2.25 -12.75 12.76
N THR A 130 3.52 -12.64 13.16
CA THR A 130 4.07 -13.47 14.24
C THR A 130 3.38 -13.23 15.57
N THR A 131 3.06 -11.97 15.91
CA THR A 131 2.27 -11.65 17.12
C THR A 131 0.92 -12.36 17.11
N ILE A 132 0.20 -12.34 15.99
CA ILE A 132 -1.10 -13.02 15.84
C ILE A 132 -0.93 -14.54 15.98
N LEU A 133 0.09 -15.13 15.34
CA LEU A 133 0.35 -16.56 15.43
C LEU A 133 0.70 -17.01 16.85
N LEU A 134 1.47 -16.20 17.59
CA LEU A 134 1.78 -16.47 19.00
C LEU A 134 0.53 -16.42 19.88
N LEU A 135 -0.41 -15.51 19.60
CA LEU A 135 -1.69 -15.45 20.30
C LEU A 135 -2.52 -16.71 20.07
N PHE A 136 -2.56 -17.22 18.82
CA PHE A 136 -3.24 -18.48 18.51
C PHE A 136 -2.63 -19.72 19.17
N GLN A 137 -1.34 -19.72 19.49
CA GLN A 137 -0.69 -20.83 20.19
C GLN A 137 -1.15 -20.95 21.65
N LYS A 138 -1.49 -19.83 22.30
CA LYS A 138 -1.98 -19.81 23.68
C LYS A 138 -3.48 -20.09 23.81
N ALA A 139 -4.21 -19.97 22.70
CA ALA A 139 -5.67 -20.14 22.69
C ALA A 139 -6.09 -21.61 22.84
N ARG A 140 -7.17 -21.84 23.59
CA ARG A 140 -7.86 -23.14 23.61
C ARG A 140 -8.50 -23.36 22.24
N LYS A 141 -8.26 -24.55 21.66
CA LYS A 141 -8.80 -24.95 20.36
C LYS A 141 -10.20 -25.53 20.53
N MET A 142 -11.16 -25.04 19.75
CA MET A 142 -12.51 -25.60 19.70
C MET A 142 -12.99 -25.57 18.25
N ASP A 143 -13.60 -26.64 17.78
CA ASP A 143 -14.27 -26.67 16.47
C ASP A 143 -15.77 -26.71 16.70
N GLN A 144 -16.50 -25.75 16.13
CA GLN A 144 -17.97 -25.68 16.20
C GLN A 144 -18.52 -25.37 14.83
N ASN A 145 -19.46 -26.19 14.34
CA ASN A 145 -20.15 -25.97 13.06
C ASN A 145 -19.20 -25.77 11.85
N GLY A 146 -18.03 -26.41 11.87
CA GLY A 146 -16.99 -26.24 10.83
C GLY A 146 -16.16 -24.95 10.94
N LEU A 147 -16.37 -24.15 11.99
CA LEU A 147 -15.56 -22.99 12.33
C LEU A 147 -14.43 -23.38 13.27
N HIS A 148 -13.21 -22.90 12.99
CA HIS A 148 -12.06 -23.09 13.85
C HIS A 148 -11.99 -21.97 14.89
N LEU A 149 -12.65 -22.18 16.02
CA LEU A 149 -12.67 -21.25 17.14
C LEU A 149 -11.40 -21.38 18.00
N ARG A 150 -10.95 -20.24 18.48
CA ARG A 150 -9.77 -20.08 19.32
C ARG A 150 -10.16 -19.18 20.49
N ILE A 151 -10.32 -19.78 21.67
CA ILE A 151 -10.80 -19.07 22.86
C ILE A 151 -9.60 -18.69 23.74
N VAL A 152 -9.50 -17.42 24.11
CA VAL A 152 -8.43 -16.90 24.97
C VAL A 152 -9.02 -16.40 26.28
N SER A 153 -8.35 -16.66 27.39
CA SER A 153 -8.78 -16.19 28.72
C SER A 153 -8.56 -14.69 28.93
N GLU A 154 -7.65 -14.09 28.18
CA GLU A 154 -7.36 -12.66 28.17
C GLU A 154 -8.52 -11.89 27.51
N ASP A 155 -8.88 -10.74 28.09
CA ASP A 155 -9.87 -9.82 27.53
C ASP A 155 -9.30 -9.14 26.28
N THR A 156 -9.47 -9.82 25.15
CA THR A 156 -8.99 -9.41 23.83
C THR A 156 -10.18 -9.24 22.91
N PRO A 157 -10.18 -8.22 22.02
CA PRO A 157 -11.25 -8.05 21.05
C PRO A 157 -11.32 -9.30 20.16
N ALA A 158 -12.54 -9.72 19.85
CA ALA A 158 -12.73 -10.77 18.86
C ALA A 158 -12.19 -10.31 17.50
N PHE A 159 -11.58 -11.23 16.77
CA PHE A 159 -11.18 -10.98 15.39
C PHE A 159 -11.02 -12.29 14.62
N SER A 160 -11.14 -12.19 13.31
CA SER A 160 -10.96 -13.27 12.37
C SER A 160 -9.62 -13.16 11.64
N PHE A 161 -8.93 -14.29 11.50
CA PHE A 161 -7.66 -14.38 10.79
C PHE A 161 -7.63 -15.61 9.89
N GLY A 162 -7.72 -15.37 8.58
CA GLY A 162 -7.80 -16.44 7.59
C GLY A 162 -9.09 -17.26 7.76
N ARG A 163 -8.96 -18.45 8.37
CA ARG A 163 -10.08 -19.37 8.66
C ARG A 163 -10.35 -19.54 10.16
N TYR A 164 -9.63 -18.81 11.00
CA TYR A 164 -9.72 -18.90 12.45
C TYR A 164 -10.47 -17.70 13.00
N ILE A 165 -11.29 -17.91 14.02
CA ILE A 165 -11.92 -16.85 14.80
C ILE A 165 -11.30 -16.90 16.19
N LEU A 166 -10.74 -15.79 16.63
CA LEU A 166 -10.30 -15.59 18.01
C LEU A 166 -11.41 -14.86 18.77
N ILE A 167 -11.75 -15.35 19.96
CA ILE A 167 -12.73 -14.72 20.85
C ILE A 167 -12.26 -14.84 22.30
N SER A 168 -12.54 -13.82 23.12
CA SER A 168 -12.28 -13.88 24.56
C SER A 168 -13.28 -14.83 25.25
N GLN A 169 -12.89 -15.42 26.37
CA GLN A 169 -13.79 -16.27 27.16
C GLN A 169 -15.06 -15.50 27.59
N PHE A 170 -14.90 -14.24 28.01
CA PHE A 170 -16.02 -13.38 28.41
C PHE A 170 -17.04 -13.18 27.28
N ASP A 171 -16.56 -12.88 26.07
CA ASP A 171 -17.42 -12.65 24.91
C ASP A 171 -18.10 -13.92 24.42
N TYR A 172 -17.41 -15.05 24.53
CA TYR A 172 -17.97 -16.35 24.21
C TYR A 172 -19.13 -16.72 25.15
N ASP A 173 -19.01 -16.41 26.44
CA ASP A 173 -20.02 -16.79 27.43
C ASP A 173 -21.27 -15.89 27.38
N ILE A 174 -21.15 -14.61 27.01
CA ILE A 174 -22.26 -13.64 27.08
C ILE A 174 -22.88 -13.32 25.70
N HIS A 175 -22.06 -13.13 24.67
CA HIS A 175 -22.49 -12.60 23.37
C HIS A 175 -22.00 -13.42 22.17
N SER A 176 -21.79 -14.73 22.37
CA SER A 176 -21.16 -15.61 21.37
C SER A 176 -21.85 -15.57 20.02
N GLU A 177 -23.18 -15.67 19.97
CA GLU A 177 -23.90 -15.77 18.70
C GLU A 177 -23.66 -14.56 17.79
N ALA A 178 -23.84 -13.34 18.31
CA ALA A 178 -23.68 -12.13 17.52
C ALA A 178 -22.23 -11.89 17.09
N ILE A 179 -21.28 -12.08 18.00
CA ILE A 179 -19.85 -11.88 17.74
C ILE A 179 -19.32 -12.93 16.78
N ILE A 180 -19.64 -14.21 16.98
CA ILE A 180 -19.20 -15.29 16.09
C ILE A 180 -19.81 -15.13 14.71
N THR A 181 -21.07 -14.71 14.59
CA THR A 181 -21.72 -14.47 13.30
C THR A 181 -21.05 -13.32 12.54
N HIS A 182 -20.71 -12.23 13.24
CA HIS A 182 -19.94 -11.13 12.69
C HIS A 182 -18.56 -11.60 12.20
N GLU A 183 -17.79 -12.27 13.05
CA GLU A 183 -16.45 -12.75 12.68
C GLU A 183 -16.46 -13.80 11.56
N GLN A 184 -17.48 -14.66 11.54
CA GLN A 184 -17.69 -15.63 10.46
C GLN A 184 -17.93 -14.93 9.12
N SER A 185 -18.59 -13.77 9.11
CA SER A 185 -18.83 -13.01 7.88
C SER A 185 -17.53 -12.59 7.19
N HIS A 186 -16.50 -12.19 7.95
CA HIS A 186 -15.20 -11.81 7.40
C HIS A 186 -14.51 -12.99 6.70
N ILE A 187 -14.61 -14.19 7.28
CA ILE A 187 -14.11 -15.42 6.68
C ILE A 187 -14.88 -15.72 5.39
N ARG A 188 -16.21 -15.68 5.46
CA ARG A 188 -17.09 -16.00 4.32
C ARG A 188 -16.89 -15.04 3.14
N LEU A 189 -16.71 -13.76 3.44
CA LEU A 189 -16.49 -12.72 2.44
C LEU A 189 -15.02 -12.62 2.01
N GLY A 190 -14.11 -13.36 2.63
CA GLY A 190 -12.71 -13.39 2.25
C GLY A 190 -11.92 -12.12 2.59
N HIS A 191 -12.37 -11.34 3.60
CA HIS A 191 -11.75 -10.06 3.99
C HIS A 191 -10.26 -10.18 4.34
N PHE A 192 -9.82 -11.37 4.78
CA PHE A 192 -8.40 -11.66 5.00
C PHE A 192 -7.55 -11.46 3.74
N TYR A 193 -7.98 -11.98 2.58
CA TYR A 193 -7.21 -11.90 1.34
C TYR A 193 -7.08 -10.47 0.84
N ASP A 194 -8.15 -9.71 0.99
CA ASP A 194 -8.20 -8.30 0.65
C ASP A 194 -7.23 -7.48 1.51
N LEU A 195 -7.22 -7.71 2.83
CA LEU A 195 -6.26 -7.07 3.72
C LEU A 195 -4.81 -7.46 3.41
N MET A 196 -4.55 -8.74 3.06
CA MET A 196 -3.20 -9.16 2.63
C MET A 196 -2.74 -8.44 1.35
N LEU A 197 -3.63 -8.29 0.37
CA LEU A 197 -3.34 -7.51 -0.84
C LEU A 197 -3.04 -6.03 -0.50
N MET A 198 -3.82 -5.44 0.40
CA MET A 198 -3.62 -4.07 0.84
C MET A 198 -2.33 -3.87 1.64
N GLU A 199 -1.95 -4.81 2.49
CA GLU A 199 -0.67 -4.77 3.21
C GLU A 199 0.52 -4.93 2.24
N LEU A 200 0.41 -5.80 1.22
CA LEU A 200 1.42 -5.87 0.16
C LEU A 200 1.53 -4.55 -0.61
N THR A 201 0.40 -3.91 -0.89
CA THR A 201 0.34 -2.59 -1.55
C THR A 201 1.00 -1.52 -0.68
N LYS A 202 0.74 -1.51 0.63
CA LYS A 202 1.42 -0.63 1.59
C LYS A 202 2.93 -0.86 1.61
N ILE A 203 3.40 -2.10 1.52
CA ILE A 203 4.84 -2.40 1.48
C ILE A 203 5.48 -1.78 0.22
N ILE A 204 4.88 -1.98 -0.95
CA ILE A 204 5.40 -1.46 -2.23
C ILE A 204 5.37 0.07 -2.25
N PHE A 205 4.27 0.66 -1.75
CA PHE A 205 4.03 2.10 -1.76
C PHE A 205 4.12 2.71 -0.35
N TRP A 206 5.07 2.27 0.46
CA TRP A 206 5.19 2.65 1.88
C TRP A 206 5.32 4.16 2.10
N PHE A 207 5.84 4.88 1.11
CA PHE A 207 5.98 6.33 1.13
C PHE A 207 4.71 7.08 0.73
N ASN A 208 3.66 6.39 0.23
CA ASN A 208 2.43 7.00 -0.25
C ASN A 208 1.35 7.02 0.85
N PRO A 209 1.03 8.20 1.44
CA PRO A 209 0.02 8.31 2.51
C PRO A 209 -1.39 7.92 2.06
N LEU A 210 -1.71 8.04 0.77
CA LEU A 210 -3.04 7.70 0.25
C LEU A 210 -3.33 6.20 0.34
N VAL A 211 -2.29 5.36 0.26
CA VAL A 211 -2.46 3.91 0.41
C VAL A 211 -2.93 3.56 1.82
N TYR A 212 -2.42 4.24 2.85
CA TYR A 212 -2.87 4.03 4.23
C TYR A 212 -4.34 4.40 4.42
N ARG A 213 -4.79 5.49 3.78
CA ARG A 213 -6.21 5.86 3.81
C ARG A 213 -7.08 4.88 3.04
N MET A 214 -6.61 4.41 1.88
CA MET A 214 -7.29 3.37 1.10
C MET A 214 -7.50 2.08 1.91
N VAL A 215 -6.49 1.65 2.68
CA VAL A 215 -6.63 0.49 3.58
C VAL A 215 -7.68 0.75 4.67
N SER A 216 -7.72 1.96 5.22
CA SER A 216 -8.73 2.35 6.21
C SER A 216 -10.14 2.31 5.63
N ASP A 217 -10.35 2.89 4.44
CA ASP A 217 -11.66 2.89 3.78
C ASP A 217 -12.10 1.46 3.43
N LEU A 218 -11.18 0.58 3.04
CA LEU A 218 -11.50 -0.84 2.79
C LEU A 218 -11.91 -1.56 4.07
N LYS A 219 -11.23 -1.32 5.20
CA LYS A 219 -11.62 -1.88 6.50
C LYS A 219 -13.01 -1.43 6.89
N GLU A 220 -13.32 -0.15 6.75
CA GLU A 220 -14.67 0.38 7.01
C GLU A 220 -15.74 -0.33 6.16
N ILE A 221 -15.46 -0.56 4.87
CA ILE A 221 -16.33 -1.34 3.99
C ILE A 221 -16.49 -2.80 4.47
N HIS A 222 -15.42 -3.44 4.96
CA HIS A 222 -15.48 -4.78 5.52
C HIS A 222 -16.39 -4.83 6.76
N GLU A 223 -16.27 -3.87 7.67
CA GLU A 223 -17.14 -3.77 8.86
C GLU A 223 -18.61 -3.59 8.45
N PHE A 224 -18.91 -2.69 7.50
CA PHE A 224 -20.28 -2.51 6.99
C PHE A 224 -20.84 -3.79 6.35
N GLN A 225 -20.02 -4.55 5.62
CA GLN A 225 -20.44 -5.83 5.04
C GLN A 225 -20.68 -6.88 6.13
N ALA A 226 -19.85 -6.89 7.17
CA ALA A 226 -19.97 -7.80 8.30
C ALA A 226 -21.22 -7.52 9.13
N ASP A 227 -21.45 -6.25 9.51
CA ASP A 227 -22.65 -5.80 10.21
C ASP A 227 -23.93 -6.15 9.45
N ASN A 228 -23.95 -5.84 8.15
CA ASN A 228 -25.11 -6.16 7.32
C ASN A 228 -25.33 -7.68 7.22
N TYR A 229 -24.27 -8.48 7.13
CA TYR A 229 -24.40 -9.94 7.16
C TYR A 229 -25.01 -10.43 8.48
N THR A 230 -24.51 -9.95 9.61
CA THR A 230 -24.98 -10.29 10.96
C THR A 230 -26.46 -9.98 11.15
N LEU A 231 -26.89 -8.78 10.77
CA LEU A 231 -28.30 -8.39 10.83
C LEU A 231 -29.19 -9.27 9.93
N ASN A 232 -28.70 -9.63 8.75
CA ASN A 232 -29.42 -10.52 7.84
C ASN A 232 -29.49 -11.99 8.30
N GLN A 233 -28.70 -12.39 9.31
CA GLN A 233 -28.85 -13.71 9.96
C GLN A 233 -29.96 -13.73 11.02
N GLY A 234 -30.67 -12.62 11.26
CA GLY A 234 -31.80 -12.54 12.17
C GLY A 234 -31.44 -12.09 13.59
N ILE A 235 -30.22 -11.61 13.80
CA ILE A 235 -29.80 -11.02 15.08
C ILE A 235 -30.54 -9.69 15.28
N ASP A 236 -31.09 -9.48 16.48
CA ASP A 236 -31.81 -8.25 16.82
C ASP A 236 -30.90 -7.01 16.68
N ALA A 237 -31.34 -6.05 15.86
CA ALA A 237 -30.56 -4.87 15.53
C ALA A 237 -30.27 -3.98 16.75
N THR A 238 -31.21 -3.90 17.70
CA THR A 238 -31.06 -3.06 18.90
C THR A 238 -30.04 -3.66 19.85
N GLN A 239 -30.15 -4.98 20.09
CA GLN A 239 -29.20 -5.72 20.91
C GLN A 239 -27.79 -5.67 20.31
N TYR A 240 -27.70 -5.82 18.98
CA TYR A 240 -26.42 -5.76 18.28
C TYR A 240 -25.78 -4.36 18.33
N GLN A 241 -26.57 -3.29 18.13
CA GLN A 241 -26.07 -1.92 18.26
C GLN A 241 -25.58 -1.62 19.69
N LEU A 242 -26.33 -2.07 20.71
CA LEU A 242 -25.91 -1.89 22.10
C LEU A 242 -24.60 -2.63 22.38
N LEU A 243 -24.44 -3.85 21.86
CA LEU A 243 -23.21 -4.63 21.94
C LEU A 243 -22.02 -3.86 21.31
N ILE A 244 -22.19 -3.30 20.12
CA ILE A 244 -21.16 -2.47 19.47
C ILE A 244 -20.78 -1.28 20.36
N ILE A 245 -21.77 -0.55 20.89
CA ILE A 245 -21.53 0.61 21.76
C ILE A 245 -20.75 0.19 23.02
N GLN A 246 -21.15 -0.91 23.67
CA GLN A 246 -20.45 -1.44 24.84
C GLN A 246 -19.00 -1.78 24.51
N LYS A 247 -18.74 -2.33 23.32
CA LYS A 247 -17.39 -2.66 22.84
C LYS A 247 -16.55 -1.43 22.52
N CYS A 248 -17.13 -0.39 21.92
CA CYS A 248 -16.42 0.84 21.61
C CYS A 248 -16.12 1.71 22.84
N VAL A 249 -17.04 1.75 23.80
CA VAL A 249 -16.93 2.61 25.00
C VAL A 249 -16.08 1.96 26.09
N GLY A 250 -16.00 0.63 26.11
CA GLY A 250 -15.33 -0.13 27.17
C GLY A 250 -16.08 -0.09 28.50
N HIS A 251 -15.79 -1.03 29.40
CA HIS A 251 -16.51 -1.17 30.66
C HIS A 251 -16.30 -0.03 31.67
N GLN A 252 -15.35 0.88 31.45
CA GLN A 252 -15.15 2.13 32.20
C GLN A 252 -13.91 2.84 31.67
N LYS A 253 -14.04 4.14 31.32
CA LYS A 253 -13.03 5.20 31.53
C LYS A 253 -13.55 6.55 30.99
N PHE A 254 -14.49 7.13 31.71
CA PHE A 254 -14.79 8.56 31.60
C PHE A 254 -14.34 9.27 32.88
N ALA A 255 -13.02 9.38 33.09
CA ALA A 255 -12.48 10.10 34.25
C ALA A 255 -12.67 11.63 34.16
N LEU A 256 -13.07 12.14 32.98
CA LEU A 256 -13.21 13.56 32.68
C LEU A 256 -14.55 13.92 32.00
N ALA A 257 -15.49 12.98 31.89
CA ALA A 257 -16.81 13.28 31.34
C ALA A 257 -17.84 13.40 32.47
N ASN A 258 -18.75 14.37 32.35
CA ASN A 258 -19.98 14.36 33.14
C ASN A 258 -20.81 13.16 32.67
N SER A 259 -21.02 12.19 33.56
CA SER A 259 -21.89 11.05 33.29
C SER A 259 -23.35 11.49 33.35
N PHE A 260 -24.17 10.99 32.43
CA PHE A 260 -25.62 11.17 32.44
C PHE A 260 -26.26 10.16 33.40
N ASN A 261 -25.77 10.07 34.63
CA ASN A 261 -26.41 9.29 35.69
C ASN A 261 -27.30 10.23 36.52
N HIS A 262 -28.53 10.42 36.03
CA HIS A 262 -29.66 10.84 36.86
C HIS A 262 -30.64 9.67 36.95
N CYS A 263 -30.37 8.77 37.91
CA CYS A 263 -31.34 7.93 38.62
C CYS A 263 -30.70 7.52 39.94
#